data_AF-A0A2V2BIP7-F1
#
_entry.id   AF-A0A2V2BIP7-F1
#
_cell.length_a   1.000
_cell.length_b   1.000
_cell.length_c   1.000
_cell.angle_alpha   90.00
_cell.angle_beta   90.00
_cell.angle_gamma   90.00
#
_symmetry.space_group_name_H-M   'P 1'
#
loop_
_entity.id
_entity.type
_entity.pdbx_description
1 polymer ?
#
loop_
_entity_poly.entity_id
_entity_poly.type
_entity_poly.pdbx_seq_one_letter_code
_entity_poly.pdbx_strand_id
1 'polypeptide(L)' 'MGQMSQKFDCEIRHYWLSPGAGTSGYNCFDSGDHVDSCPYPEDEVQYPLSEGAPLYQFSAEAGAPATPTVAHYASVRA' A
#
# COMPACT_ATOMS: atom_id res chain seq x y z
N MET A 1 -11.40 2.80 -1.39
CA MET A 1 -10.68 3.49 -2.48
C MET A 1 -11.54 4.56 -3.16
N GLY A 2 -12.81 4.31 -3.50
CA GLY A 2 -13.72 5.36 -4.03
C GLY A 2 -13.82 6.62 -3.17
N GLN A 3 -14.03 6.51 -1.85
CA GLN A 3 -14.04 7.70 -0.97
C GLN A 3 -12.70 8.49 -0.99
N MET A 4 -11.59 7.80 -1.27
CA MET A 4 -10.27 8.41 -1.39
C MET A 4 -10.17 9.20 -2.69
N SER A 5 -10.60 8.61 -3.82
CA SER A 5 -10.60 9.30 -5.12
C SER A 5 -11.51 10.53 -5.12
N GLN A 6 -12.67 10.45 -4.46
CA GLN A 6 -13.54 11.61 -4.27
C GLN A 6 -12.89 12.72 -3.42
N LYS A 7 -12.28 12.35 -2.29
CA LYS A 7 -11.73 13.33 -1.35
C LYS A 7 -10.58 14.13 -1.95
N PHE A 8 -9.78 13.50 -2.79
CA PHE A 8 -8.61 14.10 -3.43
C PHE A 8 -8.88 14.55 -4.88
N ASP A 9 -10.13 14.42 -5.34
CA ASP A 9 -10.56 14.71 -6.71
C ASP A 9 -9.56 14.17 -7.75
N CYS A 10 -9.28 12.87 -7.65
CA CYS A 10 -8.27 12.20 -8.44
C CYS A 10 -8.68 10.81 -8.89
N GLU A 11 -8.05 10.33 -9.95
CA GLU A 11 -8.10 8.93 -10.35
C GLU A 11 -7.13 8.10 -9.48
N ILE A 12 -7.59 6.95 -9.00
CA ILE A 12 -6.78 5.99 -8.26
C ILE A 12 -6.77 4.65 -8.97
N ARG A 13 -5.57 4.26 -9.43
CA ARG A 13 -5.26 2.96 -10.03
C ARG A 13 -4.71 2.02 -8.95
N HIS A 14 -5.58 1.16 -8.42
CA HIS A 14 -5.29 0.34 -7.24
C HIS A 14 -4.97 -1.11 -7.62
N TYR A 15 -3.69 -1.46 -7.55
CA TYR A 15 -3.18 -2.83 -7.68
C TYR A 15 -3.02 -3.46 -6.30
N TRP A 16 -3.45 -4.71 -6.14
CA TRP A 16 -3.35 -5.43 -4.87
C TRP A 16 -3.01 -6.90 -5.07
N LEU A 17 -2.24 -7.44 -4.13
CA LEU A 17 -1.80 -8.84 -4.11
C LEU A 17 -1.86 -9.36 -2.67
N SER A 18 -2.51 -10.50 -2.47
CA SER A 18 -2.61 -11.20 -1.20
C SER A 18 -2.10 -12.63 -1.37
N PRO A 19 -0.78 -12.87 -1.20
CA PRO A 19 -0.17 -14.17 -1.43
C PRO A 19 -0.76 -15.26 -0.51
N GLY A 20 -1.04 -14.92 0.76
CA GLY A 20 -1.61 -15.86 1.72
C GLY A 20 -3.04 -16.30 1.38
N ALA A 21 -3.81 -15.45 0.71
CA ALA A 21 -5.15 -15.78 0.23
C ALA A 21 -5.17 -16.30 -1.22
N GLY A 22 -4.03 -16.25 -1.93
CA GLY A 22 -3.94 -16.58 -3.36
C GLY A 22 -4.79 -15.66 -4.25
N THR A 23 -5.07 -14.43 -3.81
CA THR A 23 -5.90 -13.48 -4.55
C THR A 23 -5.11 -12.24 -4.95
N SER A 24 -5.43 -11.70 -6.11
CA SER A 24 -4.84 -10.47 -6.64
C SER A 24 -5.83 -9.76 -7.55
N GLY A 25 -5.58 -8.48 -7.82
CA GLY A 25 -6.41 -7.76 -8.78
C GLY A 25 -6.00 -6.31 -8.97
N TYR A 26 -6.76 -5.67 -9.84
CA TYR A 26 -6.68 -4.25 -10.15
C TYR A 26 -8.08 -3.65 -10.09
N ASN A 27 -8.18 -2.42 -9.57
CA ASN A 27 -9.40 -1.63 -9.60
C ASN A 27 -9.04 -0.18 -9.98
N CYS A 28 -9.89 0.45 -10.78
CA CYS A 28 -9.80 1.87 -11.08
C CYS A 28 -10.94 2.64 -10.42
N PHE A 29 -10.62 3.71 -9.71
CA PHE A 29 -11.60 4.60 -9.09
C PHE A 29 -11.39 6.04 -9.55
N ASP A 30 -12.45 6.73 -9.92
CA ASP A 30 -12.38 8.11 -10.40
C ASP A 30 -13.43 8.98 -9.68
N SER A 31 -12.97 10.06 -9.04
CA SER A 31 -13.78 11.03 -8.26
C SER A 31 -14.92 10.46 -7.38
N GLY A 32 -14.75 9.25 -6.86
CA GLY A 32 -15.73 8.56 -6.01
C GLY A 32 -16.26 7.25 -6.58
N ASP A 33 -16.26 7.12 -7.90
CA ASP A 33 -16.88 6.00 -8.60
C ASP A 33 -15.88 4.88 -8.85
N HIS A 34 -16.40 3.66 -8.90
CA HIS A 34 -15.65 2.48 -9.32
C HIS A 34 -15.90 2.24 -10.80
N VAL A 35 -14.90 2.51 -11.63
CA VAL A 35 -15.07 2.58 -13.09
C VAL A 35 -14.64 1.31 -13.80
N ASP A 36 -13.68 0.56 -13.24
CA ASP A 36 -13.19 -0.68 -13.84
C ASP A 36 -12.56 -1.63 -12.82
N SER A 37 -12.53 -2.92 -13.15
CA SER A 37 -11.82 -3.97 -12.42
C SER A 37 -11.22 -4.99 -13.39
N CYS A 38 -9.95 -5.31 -13.21
CA CYS A 38 -9.25 -6.32 -14.01
C CYS A 38 -8.43 -7.26 -13.12
N PRO A 39 -8.02 -8.44 -13.63
CA PRO A 39 -6.98 -9.24 -13.00
C PRO A 39 -5.69 -8.43 -12.79
N TYR A 40 -4.87 -8.87 -11.84
CA TYR A 40 -3.55 -8.27 -11.64
C TYR A 40 -2.67 -8.54 -12.88
N PRO A 41 -2.03 -7.53 -13.48
CA PRO A 41 -1.18 -7.75 -14.65
C PRO A 41 0.05 -8.55 -14.25
N GLU A 42 0.32 -9.63 -14.97
CA GLU A 42 1.45 -10.53 -14.72
C GLU A 42 2.78 -9.91 -15.18
N ASP A 43 2.72 -9.06 -16.20
CA ASP A 43 3.88 -8.54 -16.94
C ASP A 43 4.22 -7.05 -16.68
N GLU A 44 3.34 -6.28 -16.03
CA GLU A 44 3.43 -4.79 -16.04
C GLU A 44 3.53 -4.10 -14.67
N VAL A 45 4.11 -4.76 -13.67
CA VAL A 45 4.46 -4.06 -12.41
C VAL A 45 5.89 -3.55 -12.50
N GLN A 46 6.13 -2.63 -13.44
CA GLN A 46 7.17 -1.62 -13.20
C GLN A 46 6.65 -0.78 -12.04
N TYR A 47 7.10 -1.09 -10.82
CA TYR A 47 7.02 -0.12 -9.73
C TYR A 47 7.57 1.19 -10.31
N PRO A 48 6.82 2.30 -10.31
CA PRO A 48 7.44 3.59 -10.49
C PRO A 48 8.29 3.81 -9.24
N LEU A 49 9.47 3.21 -9.22
CA LEU A 49 10.61 3.79 -8.56
C LEU A 49 10.74 5.16 -9.21
N SER A 50 10.12 6.17 -8.60
CA SER A 50 10.48 7.54 -8.92
C SER A 50 12.00 7.57 -8.79
N GLU A 51 12.69 7.93 -9.88
CA GLU A 51 14.14 8.07 -9.86
C GLU A 51 14.49 9.00 -8.70
N GLY A 52 14.95 8.43 -7.57
CA GLY A 52 15.21 9.16 -6.33
C GLY A 52 14.49 8.68 -5.05
N ALA A 53 13.60 7.68 -5.07
CA ALA A 53 13.06 7.13 -3.83
C ALA A 53 14.15 6.35 -3.04
N PRO A 54 14.49 6.74 -1.81
CA PRO A 54 15.50 6.04 -1.02
C PRO A 54 14.99 4.64 -0.64
N LEU A 55 15.58 3.60 -1.22
CA LEU A 55 15.35 2.22 -0.80
C LEU A 55 16.13 1.95 0.49
N TYR A 56 15.41 1.73 1.59
CA TYR A 56 16.02 1.28 2.84
C TYR A 56 16.06 -0.25 2.88
N GLN A 57 17.26 -0.81 2.82
CA GLN A 57 17.49 -2.24 2.98
C GLN A 57 17.63 -2.58 4.47
N PHE A 58 16.66 -3.31 5.02
CA PHE A 58 16.77 -3.85 6.38
C PHE A 58 17.38 -5.25 6.32
N SER A 59 18.67 -5.36 6.63
CA SER A 59 19.33 -6.66 6.79
C SER A 59 18.95 -7.26 8.14
N ALA A 60 18.25 -8.39 8.12
CA ALA A 60 17.85 -9.11 9.32
C ALA A 60 18.99 -9.98 9.87
N GLU A 61 20.11 -9.39 10.33
CA GLU A 61 21.07 -10.11 11.18
C GLU A 61 21.75 -9.17 12.19
N ALA A 62 21.34 -9.28 13.46
CA ALA A 62 22.18 -9.70 14.60
C ALA A 62 21.56 -9.28 15.96
N GLY A 63 21.26 -10.28 16.81
CA GLY A 63 21.22 -10.12 18.27
C GLY A 63 19.85 -10.20 18.95
N ALA A 64 19.57 -11.33 19.59
CA ALA A 64 18.46 -11.53 20.53
C ALA A 64 18.64 -10.76 21.86
N PRO A 65 17.73 -10.88 22.85
CA PRO A 65 16.42 -10.22 22.98
C PRO A 65 16.43 -9.17 24.12
N ALA A 66 15.63 -8.10 24.04
CA ALA A 66 15.34 -7.26 25.21
C ALA A 66 13.93 -6.65 25.16
N THR A 67 13.03 -7.27 25.94
CA THR A 67 11.80 -6.77 26.59
C THR A 67 10.74 -6.03 25.74
N PRO A 68 9.45 -6.42 25.81
CA PRO A 68 8.38 -5.63 25.23
C PRO A 68 8.17 -4.36 26.07
N THR A 69 8.71 -3.23 25.64
CA THR A 69 8.21 -1.93 26.08
C THR A 69 6.81 -1.76 25.50
N VAL A 70 5.83 -1.86 26.38
CA VAL A 70 4.41 -1.58 26.13
C VAL A 70 4.29 -0.30 25.33
N ALA A 71 3.76 -0.40 24.11
CA ALA A 71 3.44 0.76 23.29
C ALA A 71 2.27 1.51 23.92
N HIS A 72 2.57 2.59 24.66
CA HIS A 72 1.57 3.55 25.08
C HIS A 72 1.25 4.48 23.90
N TYR A 73 0.08 4.29 23.28
CA TYR A 73 -0.47 5.25 22.33
C TYR A 73 -0.98 6.47 23.10
N ALA A 74 -0.20 7.54 23.12
CA ALA A 74 -0.63 8.84 23.61
C ALA A 74 -1.63 9.45 22.62
N SER A 75 -2.84 9.77 23.08
CA SER A 75 -3.84 10.45 22.26
C SER A 75 -3.36 11.86 21.94
N VAL A 76 -3.32 12.24 20.66
CA VAL A 76 -3.13 13.63 20.28
C VAL A 76 -4.53 14.25 20.14
N ARG A 77 -4.87 15.14 21.09
CA ARG A 77 -5.91 16.14 20.92
C ARG A 77 -5.24 17.51 20.79
N ALA A 78 -5.69 18.29 19.81
CA ALA A 78 -5.83 19.74 19.91
C ALA A 78 -7.07 20.11 19.09
#